data_AF-F3M5L4-F1
#
_entry.id   AF-F3M5L4-F1
#
_cell.length_a   1.000
_cell.length_b   1.000
_cell.length_c   1.000
_cell.angle_alpha   90.00
_cell.angle_beta   90.00
_cell.angle_gamma   90.00
#
_symmetry.space_group_name_H-M   'P 1'
#
loop_
_entity.id
_entity.type
_entity.pdbx_description
1 polymer ?
#
loop_
_entity_poly.entity_id
_entity_poly.type
_entity_poly.pdbx_seq_one_letter_code
_entity_poly.pdbx_strand_id
1 'polypeptide(L)'
;MSSLELPLLQGMFMSEIHLGRGEGLPPHGHPDTDELCYIIQGDISYSLVDPESHRNLVFQAVPGQVVHAPIGWCHWITSLSHGTILLLIYRTGHPHQIDLAPLWPFSLYEKDAFEGDDPNKQLSTKTLLTPVPLQDRIESETSEMPIPGPPWLKTGQPNNKTTRSR
;
A
#
# COMPACT_ATOMS: atom_id res chain seq x y z
N MET A 1 16.79 -9.94 4.50
CA MET A 1 16.97 -11.27 5.13
C MET A 1 16.55 -12.37 4.18
N SER A 2 17.54 -12.96 3.49
CA SER A 2 17.36 -14.14 2.63
C SER A 2 17.89 -15.41 3.31
N SER A 3 17.76 -16.56 2.64
CA SER A 3 18.31 -17.84 3.13
C SER A 3 19.84 -17.83 3.31
N LEU A 4 20.56 -16.87 2.72
CA LEU A 4 22.00 -16.68 2.96
C LEU A 4 22.28 -16.14 4.36
N GLU A 5 21.36 -15.36 4.92
CA GLU A 5 21.49 -14.71 6.23
C GLU A 5 20.78 -15.53 7.31
N LEU A 6 19.66 -16.16 6.96
CA LEU A 6 18.86 -17.02 7.84
C LEU A 6 18.52 -18.33 7.12
N PRO A 7 19.37 -19.37 7.19
CA PRO A 7 19.16 -20.63 6.47
C PRO A 7 17.83 -21.34 6.75
N LEU A 8 17.23 -21.09 7.93
CA LEU A 8 15.90 -21.59 8.28
C LEU A 8 14.78 -21.02 7.40
N LEU A 9 15.01 -19.90 6.72
CA LEU A 9 14.07 -19.25 5.81
C LEU A 9 14.31 -19.66 4.35
N GLN A 10 14.85 -20.87 4.10
CA GLN A 10 14.99 -21.39 2.74
C GLN A 10 13.65 -21.35 2.00
N GLY A 11 13.59 -20.61 0.88
CA GLY A 11 12.36 -20.43 0.11
C GLY A 11 11.50 -19.24 0.54
N MET A 12 11.98 -18.39 1.45
CA MET A 12 11.33 -17.15 1.87
C MET A 12 12.33 -15.99 1.84
N PHE A 13 11.80 -14.78 1.74
CA PHE A 13 12.57 -13.54 1.84
C PHE A 13 11.84 -12.58 2.76
N MET A 14 12.59 -11.84 3.58
CA MET A 14 12.05 -10.78 4.41
C MET A 14 12.86 -9.49 4.24
N SER A 15 12.18 -8.36 4.23
CA SER A 15 12.79 -7.04 4.19
C SER A 15 12.16 -6.14 5.24
N GLU A 16 12.99 -5.38 5.95
CA GLU A 16 12.53 -4.32 6.85
C GLU A 16 12.74 -2.98 6.14
N ILE A 17 11.71 -2.13 6.13
CA ILE A 17 11.79 -0.79 5.55
C ILE A 17 11.38 0.28 6.54
N HIS A 18 12.06 1.42 6.46
CA HIS A 18 11.87 2.58 7.32
C HIS A 18 11.45 3.75 6.45
N LEU A 19 10.34 4.39 6.82
CA LEU A 19 9.69 5.42 6.01
C LEU A 19 9.44 6.69 6.82
N GLY A 20 9.71 7.84 6.20
CA GLY A 20 9.19 9.14 6.60
C GLY A 20 7.70 9.29 6.26
N ARG A 21 7.09 10.39 6.70
CA ARG A 21 5.70 10.68 6.36
C ARG A 21 5.57 11.03 4.87
N GLY A 22 4.64 10.37 4.19
CA GLY A 22 4.41 10.54 2.75
C GLY A 22 5.35 9.72 1.87
N GLU A 23 6.38 9.09 2.43
CA GLU A 23 7.22 8.12 1.72
C GLU A 23 6.54 6.75 1.65
N GLY A 24 7.03 5.87 0.78
CA GLY A 24 6.53 4.52 0.69
C GLY A 24 7.05 3.76 -0.52
N LEU A 25 6.42 2.62 -0.78
CA LEU A 25 6.72 1.82 -1.96
C LEU A 25 5.76 2.26 -3.07
N PRO A 26 6.26 2.72 -4.23
CA PRO A 26 5.44 3.15 -5.35
C PRO A 26 4.66 1.96 -5.95
N PRO A 27 3.67 2.19 -6.84
CA PRO A 27 2.95 1.10 -7.50
C PRO A 27 3.87 0.05 -8.12
N HIS A 28 3.72 -1.20 -7.66
CA HIS A 28 4.48 -2.36 -8.10
C HIS A 28 3.66 -3.64 -7.97
N GLY A 29 4.20 -4.76 -8.46
CA GLY A 29 3.62 -6.08 -8.26
C GLY A 29 4.67 -7.19 -8.37
N HIS A 30 4.29 -8.39 -7.91
CA HIS A 30 5.14 -9.57 -7.91
C HIS A 30 4.52 -10.70 -8.73
N PRO A 31 5.09 -11.10 -9.87
CA PRO A 31 4.50 -12.11 -10.74
C PRO A 31 4.64 -13.53 -10.19
N ASP A 32 5.50 -13.75 -9.19
CA ASP A 32 5.94 -15.07 -8.73
C ASP A 32 5.71 -15.32 -7.24
N THR A 33 5.23 -14.34 -6.49
CA THR A 33 5.01 -14.49 -5.05
C THR A 33 3.94 -13.57 -4.49
N ASP A 34 3.46 -13.94 -3.31
CA ASP A 34 2.61 -13.08 -2.50
C ASP A 34 3.49 -12.23 -1.59
N GLU A 35 3.02 -11.01 -1.29
CA GLU A 35 3.65 -10.12 -0.32
C GLU A 35 2.75 -9.96 0.91
N LEU A 36 3.32 -10.19 2.08
CA LEU A 36 2.70 -9.88 3.37
C LEU A 36 3.47 -8.73 4.02
N CYS A 37 2.78 -7.66 4.40
CA CYS A 37 3.35 -6.52 5.10
C CYS A 37 2.80 -6.45 6.52
N TYR A 38 3.68 -6.61 7.51
CA TYR A 38 3.38 -6.43 8.94
C TYR A 38 3.84 -5.05 9.40
N ILE A 39 2.95 -4.33 10.10
CA ILE A 39 3.23 -2.96 10.56
C ILE A 39 3.85 -3.04 11.95
N ILE A 40 5.15 -2.73 12.05
CA ILE A 40 5.88 -2.72 13.33
C ILE A 40 5.63 -1.40 14.07
N GLN A 41 5.73 -0.27 13.36
CA GLN A 41 5.57 1.07 13.92
C GLN A 41 4.97 2.01 12.87
N GLY A 42 4.21 3.02 13.32
CA GLY A 42 3.55 3.99 12.45
C GLY A 42 2.25 3.47 11.85
N ASP A 43 1.73 4.17 10.85
CA ASP A 43 0.51 3.82 10.15
C ASP A 43 0.66 4.10 8.65
N ILE A 44 -0.03 3.28 7.85
CA ILE A 44 0.08 3.30 6.40
C ILE A 44 -1.29 3.35 5.74
N SER A 45 -1.33 3.97 4.56
CA SER A 45 -2.33 3.68 3.54
C SER A 45 -1.77 2.60 2.62
N TYR A 46 -2.51 1.51 2.47
CA TYR A 46 -2.18 0.37 1.61
C TYR A 46 -3.24 0.27 0.52
N SER A 47 -2.82 0.26 -0.74
CA SER A 47 -3.75 0.21 -1.87
C SER A 47 -3.44 -0.96 -2.78
N LEU A 48 -4.47 -1.64 -3.29
CA LEU A 48 -4.35 -2.70 -4.27
C LEU A 48 -5.31 -2.49 -5.43
N VAL A 49 -4.97 -3.07 -6.57
CA VAL A 49 -5.86 -3.20 -7.73
C VAL A 49 -6.20 -4.66 -7.92
N ASP A 50 -7.49 -4.96 -7.88
CA ASP A 50 -7.99 -6.28 -8.24
C ASP A 50 -7.84 -6.49 -9.76
N PRO A 51 -7.07 -7.50 -10.21
CA PRO A 51 -6.81 -7.74 -11.62
C PRO A 51 -8.04 -8.23 -12.39
N GLU A 52 -9.07 -8.76 -11.71
CA GLU A 52 -10.31 -9.22 -12.34
C GLU A 52 -11.34 -8.08 -12.40
N SER A 53 -11.59 -7.43 -11.27
CA SER A 53 -12.63 -6.40 -11.20
C SER A 53 -12.13 -4.98 -11.56
N HIS A 54 -10.82 -4.79 -11.65
CA HIS A 54 -10.14 -3.51 -11.87
C HIS A 54 -10.48 -2.46 -10.80
N ARG A 55 -10.98 -2.89 -9.65
CA ARG A 55 -11.32 -2.01 -8.53
C ARG A 55 -10.10 -1.71 -7.70
N ASN A 56 -9.99 -0.46 -7.28
CA ASN A 56 -9.03 -0.04 -6.28
C ASN A 56 -9.59 -0.33 -4.89
N LEU A 57 -8.80 -1.02 -4.08
CA LEU A 57 -9.06 -1.29 -2.67
C LEU A 57 -8.04 -0.51 -1.84
N VAL A 58 -8.52 0.34 -0.92
CA VAL A 58 -7.66 1.13 -0.04
C VAL A 58 -7.95 0.77 1.41
N PHE A 59 -6.89 0.48 2.16
CA PHE A 59 -6.94 0.14 3.56
C PHE A 59 -6.00 1.05 4.34
N GLN A 60 -6.39 1.41 5.56
CA GLN A 60 -5.46 1.96 6.55
C GLN A 60 -5.07 0.87 7.52
N ALA A 61 -3.77 0.75 7.80
CA ALA A 61 -3.24 -0.23 8.72
C ALA A 61 -2.34 0.41 9.77
N VAL A 62 -2.45 -0.05 11.01
CA VAL A 62 -1.76 0.45 12.20
C VAL A 62 -0.87 -0.64 12.82
N PRO A 63 -0.03 -0.34 13.83
CA PRO A 63 0.91 -1.32 14.38
C PRO A 63 0.23 -2.59 14.88
N GLY A 64 0.85 -3.73 14.60
CA GLY A 64 0.32 -5.06 14.93
C GLY A 64 -0.63 -5.65 13.89
N GLN A 65 -1.01 -4.88 12.86
CA GLN A 65 -1.84 -5.38 11.76
C GLN A 65 -1.00 -5.91 10.59
N VAL A 66 -1.67 -6.62 9.70
CA VAL A 66 -1.11 -7.22 8.49
C VAL A 66 -1.95 -6.80 7.29
N VAL A 67 -1.29 -6.47 6.19
CA VAL A 67 -1.90 -6.37 4.86
C VAL A 67 -1.21 -7.36 3.92
N HIS A 68 -1.91 -7.79 2.88
CA HIS A 68 -1.46 -8.84 1.98
C HIS A 68 -1.82 -8.49 0.53
N ALA A 69 -0.83 -8.58 -0.36
CA ALA A 69 -1.03 -8.57 -1.80
C ALA A 69 -0.91 -10.01 -2.34
N PRO A 70 -1.96 -10.52 -3.00
CA PRO A 70 -1.85 -11.76 -3.73
C PRO A 70 -0.87 -11.65 -4.90
N ILE A 71 -0.32 -12.80 -5.31
CA ILE A 71 0.54 -12.89 -6.50
C ILE A 71 -0.08 -12.19 -7.72
N GLY A 72 0.70 -11.34 -8.38
CA GLY A 72 0.31 -10.59 -9.57
C GLY A 72 -0.51 -9.32 -9.30
N TRP A 73 -0.90 -9.03 -8.06
CA TRP A 73 -1.70 -7.85 -7.75
C TRP A 73 -0.82 -6.59 -7.69
N CYS A 74 -1.21 -5.57 -8.44
CA CYS A 74 -0.60 -4.24 -8.33
C CYS A 74 -0.99 -3.62 -7.00
N HIS A 75 -0.01 -3.11 -6.26
CA HIS A 75 -0.22 -2.47 -4.98
C HIS A 75 0.84 -1.41 -4.66
N TRP A 76 0.57 -0.56 -3.68
CA TRP A 76 1.51 0.43 -3.16
C TRP A 76 1.23 0.75 -1.70
N ILE A 77 2.25 1.32 -1.07
CA ILE A 77 2.25 1.67 0.35
C ILE A 77 2.58 3.15 0.48
N THR A 78 1.87 3.86 1.34
CA THR A 78 2.23 5.23 1.72
C THR A 78 2.17 5.36 3.23
N SER A 79 3.28 5.79 3.82
CA SER A 79 3.38 6.09 5.24
C SER A 79 2.59 7.36 5.57
N LEU A 80 1.74 7.28 6.59
CA LEU A 80 0.94 8.39 7.09
C LEU A 80 1.59 9.09 8.31
N SER A 81 2.58 8.42 8.92
CA SER A 81 3.35 8.86 10.08
C SER A 81 4.85 9.02 9.80
N HIS A 82 5.56 9.74 10.67
CA HIS A 82 7.03 9.73 10.67
C HIS A 82 7.55 8.51 11.40
N GLY A 83 8.65 7.91 10.90
CA GLY A 83 9.28 6.76 11.56
C GLY A 83 8.42 5.50 11.49
N THR A 84 7.76 5.30 10.35
CA THR A 84 7.02 4.07 10.06
C THR A 84 8.01 2.96 9.77
N ILE A 85 7.81 1.79 10.39
CA ILE A 85 8.65 0.61 10.22
C ILE A 85 7.76 -0.54 9.80
N LEU A 86 8.10 -1.17 8.68
CA LEU A 86 7.34 -2.27 8.08
C LEU A 86 8.24 -3.47 7.89
N LEU A 87 7.67 -4.66 8.09
CA LEU A 87 8.30 -5.94 7.74
C LEU A 87 7.53 -6.55 6.57
N LEU A 88 8.20 -6.67 5.43
CA LEU A 88 7.73 -7.29 4.20
C LEU A 88 8.21 -8.74 4.18
N ILE A 89 7.31 -9.66 3.86
CA ILE A 89 7.56 -11.11 3.85
C ILE A 89 7.04 -11.69 2.54
N TYR A 90 7.89 -12.47 1.89
CA TYR A 90 7.62 -13.08 0.60
C TYR A 90 7.73 -14.60 0.69
N ARG A 91 6.88 -15.30 -0.06
CA ARG A 91 6.88 -16.78 -0.16
C ARG A 91 7.87 -17.30 -1.22
N THR A 92 8.96 -16.58 -1.44
CA THR A 92 10.07 -16.99 -2.31
C THR A 92 11.35 -16.36 -1.77
N GLY A 93 12.50 -16.99 -2.00
CA GLY A 93 13.80 -16.47 -1.60
C GLY A 93 14.31 -15.30 -2.45
N HIS A 94 13.73 -15.13 -3.64
CA HIS A 94 14.12 -14.11 -4.63
C HIS A 94 12.85 -13.53 -5.27
N PRO A 95 12.14 -12.61 -4.59
CA PRO A 95 10.91 -12.03 -5.13
C PRO A 95 11.22 -11.20 -6.37
N HIS A 96 10.51 -11.45 -7.46
CA HIS A 96 10.58 -10.58 -8.63
C HIS A 96 9.65 -9.39 -8.44
N GLN A 97 10.14 -8.18 -8.70
CA GLN A 97 9.34 -6.95 -8.62
C GLN A 97 9.26 -6.29 -9.98
N ILE A 98 8.04 -5.89 -10.37
CA ILE A 98 7.78 -5.08 -11.55
C ILE A 98 7.30 -3.72 -11.08
N ASP A 99 8.10 -2.68 -11.31
CA ASP A 99 7.71 -1.30 -10.99
C ASP A 99 6.76 -0.77 -12.05
N LEU A 100 5.58 -0.33 -11.59
CA LEU A 100 4.52 0.19 -12.44
C LEU A 100 4.49 1.72 -12.42
N ALA A 101 5.14 2.38 -11.46
CA ALA A 101 5.22 3.84 -11.41
C ALA A 101 5.82 4.48 -12.68
N PRO A 102 6.88 3.93 -13.32
CA PRO A 102 7.36 4.43 -14.61
C PRO A 102 6.37 4.22 -15.77
N LEU A 103 5.46 3.24 -15.65
CA LEU A 103 4.42 2.93 -16.63
C LEU A 103 3.10 3.67 -16.34
N TRP A 104 2.92 4.19 -15.13
CA TRP A 104 1.73 4.92 -14.70
C TRP A 104 1.44 6.17 -15.57
N PRO A 105 2.44 6.96 -16.01
CA PRO A 105 2.20 8.00 -17.00
C PRO A 105 1.53 7.45 -18.26
N PHE A 106 1.97 6.30 -18.79
CA PHE A 106 1.41 5.73 -20.01
C PHE A 106 -0.04 5.29 -19.85
N SER A 107 -0.41 4.68 -18.72
CA SER A 107 -1.79 4.25 -18.46
C SER A 107 -2.78 5.41 -18.37
N LEU A 108 -2.34 6.60 -17.93
CA LEU A 108 -3.18 7.80 -17.87
C LEU A 108 -3.41 8.46 -19.24
N TYR A 109 -2.64 8.10 -20.26
CA TYR A 109 -2.81 8.62 -21.64
C TYR A 109 -3.51 7.64 -22.58
N GLU A 110 -3.75 6.40 -22.16
CA GLU A 110 -4.30 5.35 -23.03
C GLU A 110 -5.84 5.32 -23.10
N LYS A 111 -6.52 6.44 -22.88
CA LYS A 111 -7.95 6.55 -23.17
C LYS A 111 -8.27 6.93 -24.63
N ASP A 112 -7.28 7.40 -25.39
CA ASP A 112 -7.49 7.90 -26.76
C ASP A 112 -6.65 7.19 -27.85
N ALA A 113 -5.95 6.10 -27.53
CA ALA A 113 -5.02 5.45 -28.49
C ALA A 113 -5.66 4.41 -29.43
N PHE A 114 -6.99 4.37 -29.54
CA PHE A 114 -7.70 3.60 -30.57
C PHE A 114 -8.76 4.46 -31.26
N GLU A 115 -8.33 5.53 -31.92
CA GLU A 115 -9.13 6.12 -32.99
C GLU A 115 -8.22 6.63 -34.11
N GLY A 116 -8.11 5.83 -35.17
CA GLY A 116 -7.84 6.22 -36.56
C GLY A 116 -6.56 7.00 -36.87
N ASP A 117 -5.68 6.38 -37.66
CA ASP A 117 -4.55 7.00 -38.36
C ASP A 117 -4.91 8.33 -39.06
N ASP A 118 -4.28 9.44 -38.66
CA ASP A 118 -4.12 10.64 -39.48
C ASP A 118 -2.62 11.03 -39.52
N PRO A 119 -1.94 10.89 -40.67
CA PRO A 119 -0.50 11.11 -40.78
C PRO A 119 -0.06 12.58 -40.74
N ASN A 120 -0.95 13.55 -40.48
CA ASN A 120 -0.62 14.99 -40.60
C ASN A 120 -0.81 15.84 -39.34
N LYS A 121 -0.97 15.24 -38.15
CA LYS A 121 -1.10 16.00 -36.91
C LYS A 121 0.27 16.41 -36.36
N GLN A 122 0.66 17.67 -36.58
CA GLN A 122 1.84 18.27 -35.94
C GLN A 122 1.73 18.16 -34.41
N LEU A 123 2.78 17.62 -33.79
CA LEU A 123 2.92 17.50 -32.34
C LEU A 123 3.08 18.89 -31.71
N SER A 124 1.99 19.48 -31.22
CA SER A 124 2.08 20.67 -30.38
C SER A 124 2.44 20.26 -28.95
N THR A 125 3.70 20.39 -28.56
CA THR A 125 4.14 20.31 -27.17
C THR A 125 3.55 21.48 -26.39
N LYS A 126 2.40 21.28 -25.74
CA LYS A 126 1.88 22.22 -24.75
C LYS A 126 2.28 21.72 -23.36
N THR A 127 3.46 22.14 -22.92
CA THR A 127 3.87 22.04 -21.52
C THR A 127 2.85 22.77 -20.67
N LEU A 128 2.10 22.04 -19.82
CA LEU A 128 1.31 22.62 -18.74
C LEU A 128 1.81 22.05 -17.41
N LEU A 129 2.99 22.51 -17.00
CA LEU A 129 3.31 22.57 -15.58
C LEU A 129 2.50 23.73 -15.00
N THR A 130 1.43 23.42 -14.28
CA THR A 130 0.80 24.37 -13.36
C THR A 130 0.88 23.79 -11.95
N PRO A 131 1.31 24.55 -10.93
CA PRO A 131 1.32 24.07 -9.55
C PRO A 131 -0.10 23.97 -9.01
N VAL A 132 -0.36 22.95 -8.18
CA VAL A 132 -1.60 22.78 -7.43
C VAL A 132 -1.76 23.94 -6.43
N PRO A 133 -2.90 24.67 -6.40
CA PRO A 133 -3.12 25.71 -5.40
C PRO A 133 -3.32 25.10 -4.01
N LEU A 134 -2.70 25.73 -2.99
CA LEU A 134 -2.98 25.46 -1.57
C LEU A 134 -4.47 25.77 -1.28
N GLN A 135 -5.23 24.80 -0.78
CA GLN A 135 -6.64 24.97 -0.45
C GLN A 135 -6.88 25.99 0.67
N ASP A 136 -7.82 26.91 0.44
CA ASP A 136 -8.44 27.71 1.50
C ASP A 136 -9.39 26.86 2.34
N ARG A 137 -9.24 27.03 3.65
CA ARG A 137 -10.05 26.46 4.74
C ARG A 137 -11.50 26.94 4.62
N ILE A 138 -12.45 26.00 4.48
CA ILE A 138 -13.89 26.27 4.64
C ILE A 138 -14.32 25.76 6.02
N GLU A 139 -14.80 26.66 6.86
CA GLU A 139 -15.50 26.36 8.11
C GLU A 139 -17.03 26.34 7.92
N SER A 140 -17.69 25.59 8.81
CA SER A 140 -19.13 25.56 9.16
C SER A 140 -20.05 24.76 8.22
N GLU A 141 -21.05 23.98 8.66
CA GLU A 141 -21.85 23.95 9.90
C GLU A 141 -22.20 22.51 10.35
N THR A 142 -22.42 22.37 11.65
CA THR A 142 -22.84 21.16 12.35
C THR A 142 -24.32 20.81 12.14
N SER A 143 -24.62 19.52 11.90
CA SER A 143 -25.91 18.90 12.22
C SER A 143 -25.65 17.54 12.88
N GLU A 144 -25.73 17.51 14.21
CA GLU A 144 -25.55 16.30 15.03
C GLU A 144 -26.71 15.31 14.87
N MET A 145 -26.39 14.10 14.42
CA MET A 145 -27.14 12.87 14.70
C MET A 145 -26.11 11.81 15.12
N PRO A 146 -26.29 11.10 16.26
CA PRO A 146 -25.26 10.20 16.75
C PRO A 146 -25.18 8.95 15.85
N ILE A 147 -24.03 8.77 15.21
CA ILE A 147 -23.71 7.53 14.51
C ILE A 147 -23.55 6.43 15.57
N PRO A 148 -24.22 5.26 15.44
CA PRO A 148 -24.15 4.21 16.44
C PRO A 148 -22.70 3.74 16.61
N GLY A 149 -22.17 3.87 17.82
CA GLY A 149 -20.84 3.35 18.15
C GLY A 149 -20.78 1.83 17.96
N PRO A 150 -19.60 1.26 17.66
CA PRO A 150 -19.44 -0.18 17.54
C PRO A 150 -19.85 -0.86 18.86
N PRO A 151 -20.53 -2.02 18.82
CA PRO A 151 -20.94 -2.72 20.04
C PRO A 151 -19.70 -3.08 20.85
N TRP A 152 -19.63 -2.57 22.08
CA TRP A 152 -18.63 -2.93 23.06
C TRP A 152 -18.60 -4.45 23.22
N LEU A 153 -17.51 -5.10 22.79
CA LEU A 153 -17.24 -6.47 23.16
C LEU A 153 -16.94 -6.46 24.67
N LYS A 154 -17.93 -6.80 25.49
CA LYS A 154 -17.71 -7.12 26.90
C LYS A 154 -16.94 -8.44 26.97
N THR A 155 -15.63 -8.41 26.86
CA THR A 155 -14.77 -9.47 27.37
C THR A 155 -14.27 -9.07 28.75
N GLY A 156 -15.18 -9.14 29.73
CA GLY A 156 -14.77 -9.24 31.11
C GLY A 156 -14.36 -10.68 31.40
N GLN A 157 -13.05 -10.94 31.53
CA GLN A 157 -12.43 -11.51 32.72
C GLN A 157 -10.90 -11.53 32.56
N PRO A 158 -10.12 -11.10 33.58
CA PRO A 158 -8.67 -11.21 33.56
C PRO A 158 -8.26 -12.68 33.69
N ASN A 159 -7.43 -13.17 32.78
CA ASN A 159 -6.78 -14.46 32.90
C ASN A 159 -5.47 -14.30 33.68
N ASN A 160 -5.56 -14.58 34.97
CA ASN A 160 -4.42 -14.68 35.88
C ASN A 160 -3.60 -15.91 35.47
N LYS A 161 -2.55 -15.75 34.66
CA LYS A 161 -1.56 -16.80 34.48
C LYS A 161 -0.17 -16.32 34.90
N THR A 162 -0.02 -16.19 36.21
CA THR A 162 1.27 -16.28 36.88
C THR A 162 1.40 -17.70 37.41
N THR A 163 2.25 -18.52 36.81
CA THR A 163 2.99 -19.55 37.57
C THR A 163 4.40 -19.69 37.01
N ARG A 164 5.35 -19.42 37.91
CA ARG A 164 6.80 -19.64 37.83
C ARG A 164 7.18 -21.10 37.60
N SER A 165 8.37 -21.26 37.02
CA SER A 165 9.44 -22.25 37.26
C SER A 165 9.08 -23.74 37.43
N ARG A 166 9.70 -24.57 36.60
CA ARG A 166 10.80 -25.47 37.01
C ARG A 166 11.72 -25.74 35.82
#